data_AF-A0A5D0X8P4-F1
#
_entry.id   AF-A0A5D0X8P4-F1
#
_cell.length_a   1.000
_cell.length_b   1.000
_cell.length_c   1.000
_cell.angle_alpha   90.00
_cell.angle_beta   90.00
_cell.angle_gamma   90.00
#
_symmetry.space_group_name_H-M   'P 1'
#
loop_
_entity.id
_entity.type
_entity.pdbx_description
1 polymer ?
#
loop_
_entity_poly.entity_id
_entity_poly.type
_entity_poly.pdbx_seq_one_letter_code
_entity_poly.pdbx_strand_id
1 'polypeptide(L)' 'MTASEDTPANDTTLVRAQRRLLARLFNARTTPICVDGHEFLTFQEAKRYLLALEPEAREAAYQAMKTQGER' A
#
# COMPACT_ATOMS: atom_id res chain seq x y z
N MET A 1 -27.46 -9.66 -11.85
CA MET A 1 -26.12 -9.52 -12.46
C MET A 1 -26.11 -8.22 -13.26
N THR A 2 -25.51 -7.17 -12.73
CA THR A 2 -24.92 -6.07 -13.51
C THR A 2 -23.89 -5.40 -12.61
N ALA A 3 -22.68 -5.93 -12.65
CA ALA A 3 -21.51 -5.32 -12.05
C ALA A 3 -21.25 -4.01 -12.80
N SER A 4 -21.60 -2.89 -12.18
CA SER A 4 -21.19 -1.57 -12.64
C SER A 4 -19.83 -1.23 -12.04
N GLU A 5 -19.14 -0.32 -12.73
CA GLU A 5 -17.93 0.41 -12.33
C GLU A 5 -16.62 -0.25 -12.75
N ASP A 6 -16.45 -0.31 -14.06
CA ASP A 6 -15.18 0.04 -14.70
C ASP A 6 -14.96 1.55 -14.47
N THR A 7 -14.23 1.90 -13.41
CA THR A 7 -13.74 3.26 -13.18
C THR A 7 -12.26 3.24 -13.54
N PRO A 8 -11.78 4.11 -14.46
CA PRO A 8 -10.36 4.17 -14.76
C PRO A 8 -9.64 4.52 -13.47
N ALA A 9 -8.80 3.59 -13.02
CA ALA A 9 -7.93 3.79 -11.89
C ALA A 9 -7.09 5.03 -12.18
N ASN A 10 -7.43 6.13 -11.52
CA ASN A 10 -6.53 7.26 -11.40
C ASN A 10 -5.24 6.70 -10.81
N ASP A 11 -4.17 6.72 -11.61
CA ASP A 11 -2.81 6.22 -11.29
C ASP A 11 -2.17 6.85 -10.04
N THR A 12 -2.88 7.76 -9.38
CA THR A 12 -2.47 8.47 -8.16
C THR A 12 -3.24 8.04 -6.91
N THR A 13 -4.18 7.07 -7.00
CA THR A 13 -5.01 6.68 -5.85
C THR A 13 -5.10 5.17 -5.65
N LEU A 14 -4.58 4.69 -4.51
CA LEU A 14 -4.75 3.31 -4.03
C LEU A 14 -6.23 2.90 -3.98
N VAL A 15 -6.52 1.70 -4.48
CA VAL A 15 -7.88 1.10 -4.52
C VAL A 15 -8.41 0.86 -3.11
N ARG A 16 -9.74 0.92 -2.91
CA ARG A 16 -10.39 0.76 -1.58
C ARG A 16 -9.97 -0.51 -0.83
N ALA A 17 -9.82 -1.63 -1.53
CA ALA A 17 -9.39 -2.90 -0.93
C ALA A 17 -7.95 -2.81 -0.36
N GLN A 18 -7.04 -2.19 -1.12
CA GLN A 18 -5.65 -1.98 -0.72
C GLN A 18 -5.56 -1.06 0.50
N ARG A 19 -6.33 0.05 0.52
CA ARG A 19 -6.41 0.93 1.70
C ARG A 19 -6.86 0.19 2.95
N ARG A 20 -7.88 -0.67 2.85
CA ARG A 20 -8.43 -1.39 4.01
C ARG A 20 -7.45 -2.43 4.56
N LEU A 21 -6.73 -3.11 3.68
CA LEU A 21 -5.68 -4.06 4.07
C LEU A 21 -4.53 -3.34 4.78
N LEU A 22 -4.01 -2.26 4.19
CA LEU A 22 -2.90 -1.50 4.75
C LEU A 22 -3.29 -0.85 6.09
N ALA A 23 -4.48 -0.26 6.21
CA ALA A 23 -4.93 0.31 7.49
C ALA A 23 -5.01 -0.75 8.60
N ARG A 24 -5.41 -1.99 8.30
CA ARG A 24 -5.40 -3.10 9.27
C ARG A 24 -3.98 -3.50 9.67
N LEU A 25 -3.07 -3.59 8.71
CA LEU A 25 -1.67 -3.96 8.95
C LEU A 25 -0.96 -2.95 9.87
N PHE A 26 -1.14 -1.66 9.62
CA PHE A 26 -0.48 -0.61 10.39
C PHE A 26 -1.15 -0.31 11.74
N ASN A 27 -2.48 -0.44 11.86
CA ASN A 27 -3.17 -0.18 13.15
C ASN A 27 -2.87 -1.24 14.23
N ALA A 28 -2.36 -2.42 13.86
CA ALA A 28 -2.04 -3.49 14.80
C ALA A 28 -0.53 -3.65 15.08
N ARG A 29 0.34 -2.88 14.41
CA ARG A 29 1.79 -3.09 14.45
C ARG A 29 2.52 -2.08 15.31
N THR A 30 3.39 -2.61 16.17
CA THR A 30 4.47 -1.89 16.86
C THR A 30 5.83 -2.06 16.18
N THR A 31 5.93 -2.94 15.19
CA THR A 31 7.16 -3.18 14.42
C THR A 31 7.06 -2.50 13.05
N PRO A 32 8.02 -1.65 12.67
CA PRO A 32 8.03 -0.98 11.36
C PRO A 32 8.15 -1.99 10.21
N ILE A 33 7.54 -1.66 9.09
CA ILE A 33 7.74 -2.32 7.79
C ILE A 33 8.92 -1.65 7.09
N CYS A 34 9.97 -2.40 6.79
CA CYS A 34 11.18 -1.86 6.17
C CYS A 34 11.18 -2.20 4.67
N VAL A 35 11.14 -1.17 3.81
CA VAL A 35 11.21 -1.30 2.34
C VAL A 35 12.20 -0.29 1.79
N ASP A 36 13.12 -0.74 0.94
CA ASP A 36 14.20 0.08 0.34
C ASP A 36 15.00 0.92 1.37
N GLY A 37 15.16 0.41 2.59
CA GLY A 37 15.85 1.11 3.68
C GLY A 37 14.99 2.16 4.41
N HIS A 38 13.72 2.32 4.02
CA HIS A 38 12.75 3.15 4.71
C HIS A 38 11.89 2.34 5.67
N GLU A 39 11.81 2.79 6.92
CA GLU A 39 10.96 2.19 7.95
C GLU A 39 9.61 2.91 8.01
N PHE A 40 8.53 2.14 7.88
CA PHE A 40 7.18 2.67 7.92
C PHE A 40 6.44 2.09 9.12
N LEU A 41 6.02 2.95 10.04
CA LEU A 41 5.19 2.57 11.19
C LEU A 41 3.71 2.82 10.93
N THR A 42 3.39 3.71 9.99
CA THR A 42 2.01 4.09 9.71
C THR A 42 1.64 3.91 8.24
N PHE A 43 0.36 3.64 8.02
CA PHE A 43 -0.22 3.57 6.70
C PHE A 43 -0.03 4.87 5.90
N GLN A 44 -0.10 6.02 6.57
CA GLN A 44 0.05 7.31 5.87
C GLN A 44 1.46 7.49 5.31
N GLU A 45 2.49 7.10 6.06
CA GLU A 45 3.89 7.17 5.60
C GLU A 45 4.12 6.22 4.43
N ALA A 46 3.69 4.96 4.55
CA ALA A 46 3.79 3.97 3.48
C ALA A 46 3.05 4.42 2.21
N LYS A 47 1.83 4.97 2.35
CA LYS A 47 1.07 5.50 1.22
C LYS A 47 1.79 6.68 0.56
N ARG A 48 2.34 7.61 1.34
CA ARG A 48 3.09 8.75 0.80
C ARG A 48 4.32 8.30 0.03
N TYR A 49 5.05 7.30 0.55
CA TYR A 49 6.19 6.71 -0.12
C TYR A 49 5.81 6.07 -1.45
N LEU A 50 4.81 5.20 -1.46
CA LEU A 50 4.35 4.53 -2.68
C LEU A 50 3.91 5.52 -3.78
N LEU A 51 3.25 6.62 -3.39
CA LEU A 51 2.81 7.65 -4.34
C LEU A 51 3.95 8.53 -4.88
N ALA A 52 5.09 8.58 -4.19
CA ALA A 52 6.28 9.27 -4.65
C ALA A 52 7.13 8.43 -5.62
N LEU A 53 6.86 7.12 -5.70
CA LEU A 53 7.56 6.20 -6.60
C LEU A 53 6.91 6.13 -7.99
N GLU A 54 7.76 5.85 -8.98
CA GLU A 54 7.36 5.44 -10.33
C GLU A 54 6.53 4.14 -10.30
N PRO A 55 5.63 3.92 -11.28
CA PRO A 55 4.70 2.79 -11.27
C PRO A 55 5.36 1.41 -11.08
N GLU A 56 6.51 1.19 -11.71
CA GLU A 56 7.26 -0.07 -11.64
C GLU A 56 7.87 -0.31 -10.24
N ALA A 57 8.50 0.73 -9.68
CA ALA A 57 9.07 0.69 -8.32
C ALA A 57 7.98 0.62 -7.24
N ARG A 58 6.83 1.25 -7.49
CA ARG A 58 5.68 1.25 -6.59
C ARG A 58 5.10 -0.15 -6.40
N GLU A 59 4.96 -0.92 -7.47
CA GLU A 59 4.43 -2.30 -7.38
C GLU A 59 5.41 -3.19 -6.59
N ALA A 60 6.71 -3.11 -6.87
CA ALA A 60 7.73 -3.85 -6.13
C ALA A 60 7.73 -3.51 -4.63
N ALA A 61 7.68 -2.22 -4.29
CA ALA A 61 7.60 -1.75 -2.91
C ALA A 61 6.30 -2.21 -2.22
N TYR A 62 5.16 -2.17 -2.93
CA TYR A 62 3.88 -2.64 -2.40
C TYR A 62 3.90 -4.14 -2.08
N GLN A 63 4.45 -4.97 -2.97
CA GLN A 63 4.58 -6.41 -2.73
C GLN A 63 5.48 -6.70 -1.52
N ALA A 64 6.60 -5.98 -1.38
CA ALA A 64 7.48 -6.10 -0.21
C ALA A 64 6.76 -5.75 1.10
N MET A 65 6.01 -4.64 1.12
CA MET A 65 5.20 -4.24 2.27
C MET A 65 4.14 -5.29 2.61
N LYS A 66 3.48 -5.86 1.60
CA LYS A 66 2.46 -6.89 1.78
C LYS A 66 3.03 -8.18 2.37
N THR A 67 4.13 -8.70 1.81
CA THR A 67 4.79 -9.91 2.30
C THR A 67 5.29 -9.75 3.73
N GLN A 68 5.85 -8.59 4.07
CA GLN A 68 6.23 -8.31 5.45
C GLN A 68 5.02 -8.16 6.37
N GLY A 69 3.91 -7.60 5.88
CA GLY A 69 2.67 -7.38 6.63
C GLY A 69 1.91 -8.67 6.97
N GLU A 70 1.88 -9.64 6.06
CA GLU A 70 1.18 -10.92 6.23
C GLU A 70 1.92 -11.92 7.15
N ARG A 71 3.16 -11.60 7.52
CA ARG A 71 3.97 -12.33 8.51
C ARG A 71 3.65 -11.92 9.94
#